data_AF-A0A9D5GCK3-F1
#
_entry.id   AF-A0A9D5GCK3-F1
#
_cell.length_a   1.000
_cell.length_b   1.000
_cell.length_c   1.000
_cell.angle_alpha   90.00
_cell.angle_beta   90.00
_cell.angle_gamma   90.00
#
_symmetry.space_group_name_H-M   'P 1'
#
loop_
_entity.id
_entity.type
_entity.pdbx_description
1 polymer ?
#
loop_
_entity_poly.entity_id
_entity_poly.type
_entity_poly.pdbx_seq_one_letter_code
_entity_poly.pdbx_strand_id
1 'polypeptide(L)'
;MQSEGGSVDDRVPVKDEEFGVLMPPNARIGTMTFDDTSRQLHVQLADGGEERIVQANDVRALHGARIRHVSVTAMPPKVKAPLNSAAVLVATGLPLSMPSPRRGDTSIQKEEAYYALALRLDRLPELWYLVATSFNFRKALGRHATYSTELNLREFVKRLCAFAPDAVRDGFFTATLAGSPLPPPVESLLEFFRIVSR
;
A
#
# COMPACT_ATOMS: atom_id res chain seq x y z
N MET A 1 -42.21 51.36 -25.70
CA MET A 1 -42.47 50.28 -24.72
C MET A 1 -41.48 49.17 -25.04
N GLN A 2 -40.35 49.17 -24.33
CA GLN A 2 -40.07 48.28 -23.17
C GLN A 2 -39.78 46.85 -23.69
N SER A 3 -38.49 46.50 -23.86
CA SER A 3 -37.60 45.80 -22.88
C SER A 3 -37.94 44.29 -22.86
N GLU A 4 -37.05 43.30 -22.87
CA GLU A 4 -35.72 43.06 -22.29
C GLU A 4 -35.04 41.99 -23.18
N GLY A 5 -33.72 41.93 -23.37
CA GLY A 5 -32.74 41.68 -22.32
C GLY A 5 -32.56 40.18 -22.04
N GLY A 6 -32.28 39.37 -23.07
CA GLY A 6 -31.98 37.94 -22.92
C GLY A 6 -30.48 37.72 -22.77
N SER A 7 -30.02 37.52 -21.54
CA SER A 7 -28.63 37.27 -21.16
C SER A 7 -28.08 36.00 -21.80
N VAL A 8 -26.97 36.15 -22.52
CA VAL A 8 -26.08 35.06 -22.91
C VAL A 8 -25.35 34.59 -21.65
N ASP A 9 -25.86 33.54 -21.01
CA ASP A 9 -25.14 32.82 -19.95
C ASP A 9 -24.17 31.84 -20.66
N ASP A 10 -23.08 32.39 -21.19
CA ASP A 10 -21.96 31.65 -21.78
C ASP A 10 -21.13 31.03 -20.65
N ARG A 11 -21.74 30.07 -19.94
CA ARG A 11 -21.00 29.22 -19.02
C ARG A 11 -20.21 28.24 -19.85
N VAL A 12 -19.00 28.66 -20.20
CA VAL A 12 -17.91 27.76 -20.59
C VAL A 12 -17.95 26.60 -19.59
N PRO A 13 -18.21 25.36 -20.04
CA PRO A 13 -18.10 24.22 -19.15
C PRO A 13 -16.67 24.21 -18.64
N VAL A 14 -16.53 24.46 -17.33
CA VAL A 14 -15.30 24.15 -16.60
C VAL A 14 -15.09 22.68 -16.86
N LYS A 15 -14.13 22.36 -17.73
CA LYS A 15 -13.61 21.01 -17.80
C LYS A 15 -13.10 20.74 -16.40
N ASP A 16 -13.79 19.88 -15.68
CA ASP A 16 -13.19 19.16 -14.57
C ASP A 16 -11.92 18.55 -15.15
N GLU A 17 -10.78 19.20 -14.89
CA GLU A 17 -9.49 18.55 -14.97
C GLU A 17 -9.58 17.46 -13.89
N GLU A 18 -10.16 16.32 -14.27
CA GLU A 18 -9.91 15.06 -13.61
C GLU A 18 -8.39 15.03 -13.48
N PHE A 19 -7.91 15.17 -12.24
CA PHE A 19 -6.57 14.80 -11.82
C PHE A 19 -6.42 13.27 -11.95
N GLY A 20 -6.73 12.75 -13.13
CA GLY A 20 -6.49 11.41 -13.58
C GLY A 20 -5.00 11.26 -13.68
N VAL A 21 -4.37 10.96 -12.55
CA VAL A 21 -3.00 10.47 -12.56
C VAL A 21 -3.03 9.20 -13.40
N LEU A 22 -2.51 9.29 -14.62
CA LEU A 22 -2.28 8.16 -15.50
C LEU A 22 -1.25 7.26 -14.82
N MET A 23 -1.76 6.30 -14.05
CA MET A 23 -0.96 5.26 -13.43
C MET A 23 -0.49 4.31 -14.53
N PRO A 24 0.77 3.86 -14.52
CA PRO A 24 1.17 2.79 -15.43
C PRO A 24 0.31 1.54 -15.14
N PRO A 25 0.03 0.71 -16.16
CA PRO A 25 -0.56 -0.58 -15.90
C PRO A 25 0.33 -1.34 -14.90
N ASN A 26 -0.27 -2.01 -13.93
CA ASN A 26 0.46 -2.71 -12.89
C ASN A 26 -0.07 -4.13 -12.72
N ALA A 27 0.82 -5.04 -12.40
CA ALA A 27 0.49 -6.45 -12.22
C ALA A 27 1.07 -6.95 -10.90
N ARG A 28 0.24 -7.59 -10.09
CA ARG A 28 0.69 -8.16 -8.83
C ARG A 28 1.31 -9.54 -9.07
N ILE A 29 2.51 -9.73 -8.56
CA ILE A 29 3.21 -11.01 -8.55
C ILE A 29 2.59 -11.88 -7.46
N GLY A 30 2.05 -13.03 -7.85
CA GLY A 30 1.51 -14.03 -6.93
C GLY A 30 2.59 -14.99 -6.45
N THR A 31 3.35 -15.56 -7.39
CA THR A 31 4.48 -16.44 -7.10
C THR A 31 5.69 -16.06 -7.94
N MET A 32 6.87 -16.33 -7.39
CA MET A 32 8.13 -16.15 -8.09
C MET A 32 9.10 -17.23 -7.63
N THR A 33 9.81 -17.84 -8.58
CA THR A 33 10.86 -18.83 -8.31
C THR A 33 12.09 -18.51 -9.15
N PHE A 34 13.26 -18.77 -8.58
CA PHE A 34 14.54 -18.58 -9.25
C PHE A 34 15.04 -19.94 -9.72
N ASP A 35 15.32 -20.05 -11.02
CA ASP A 35 16.13 -21.14 -11.57
C ASP A 35 17.57 -20.65 -11.70
N ASP A 36 18.40 -21.03 -10.72
CA ASP A 36 19.82 -20.65 -10.69
C ASP A 36 20.62 -21.35 -11.82
N THR A 37 20.12 -22.45 -12.37
CA THR A 37 20.80 -23.24 -13.41
C THR A 37 20.68 -22.55 -14.76
N SER A 38 19.46 -22.17 -15.14
CA SER A 38 19.20 -21.46 -16.40
C SER A 38 19.32 -19.94 -16.26
N ARG A 39 19.51 -19.43 -15.03
CA ARG A 39 19.46 -18.01 -14.68
C ARG A 39 18.17 -17.34 -15.14
N GLN A 40 17.05 -17.97 -14.82
CA GLN A 40 15.71 -17.50 -15.17
C GLN A 40 14.87 -17.24 -13.92
N LEU A 41 13.95 -16.29 -14.06
CA LEU A 41 12.93 -16.00 -13.07
C LEU A 41 11.58 -16.45 -13.61
N HIS A 42 10.96 -17.40 -12.93
CA HIS A 42 9.62 -17.84 -13.25
C HIS A 42 8.64 -17.04 -12.40
N VAL A 43 7.70 -16.35 -13.03
CA VAL A 43 6.78 -15.44 -12.38
C VAL A 43 5.35 -15.80 -12.75
N GLN A 44 4.51 -16.06 -11.75
CA GLN A 44 3.08 -16.17 -11.93
C GLN A 44 2.38 -14.95 -11.33
N LEU A 45 1.55 -14.30 -12.14
CA LEU A 45 0.76 -13.16 -11.71
C LEU A 45 -0.43 -13.62 -10.85
N ALA A 46 -0.88 -12.74 -9.96
CA ALA A 46 -1.93 -13.04 -8.98
C ALA A 46 -3.33 -13.16 -9.59
N ASP A 47 -3.50 -12.71 -10.83
CA ASP A 47 -4.73 -12.86 -11.63
C ASP A 47 -4.94 -14.30 -12.14
N GLY A 48 -3.98 -15.20 -11.92
CA GLY A 48 -4.05 -16.59 -12.35
C GLY A 48 -3.63 -16.84 -13.79
N GLY A 49 -2.93 -15.90 -14.42
CA GLY A 49 -2.36 -16.08 -15.76
C GLY A 49 -1.29 -17.17 -15.86
N GLU A 50 -0.84 -17.40 -17.09
CA GLU A 50 0.28 -18.31 -17.39
C GLU A 50 1.58 -17.86 -16.70
N GLU A 51 2.43 -18.84 -16.37
CA GLU A 51 3.77 -18.56 -15.85
C GLU A 51 4.61 -17.86 -16.94
N ARG A 52 5.22 -16.73 -16.57
CA ARG A 52 6.10 -15.96 -17.43
C ARG A 52 7.55 -16.21 -17.03
N ILE A 53 8.39 -16.49 -18.02
CA ILE A 53 9.83 -16.63 -17.84
C ILE A 53 10.49 -15.28 -18.14
N VAL A 54 11.25 -14.77 -17.18
CA VAL A 54 11.97 -13.50 -17.26
C VAL A 54 13.46 -13.77 -17.17
N GLN A 55 14.23 -13.25 -18.13
CA GLN A 55 15.69 -13.31 -18.09
C GLN A 55 16.25 -12.16 -17.26
N ALA A 56 17.44 -12.33 -16.69
CA ALA A 56 18.12 -11.25 -15.95
C ALA A 56 18.25 -9.95 -16.78
N ASN A 57 18.55 -10.08 -18.08
CA ASN A 57 18.70 -8.95 -18.98
C ASN A 57 17.38 -8.24 -19.31
N ASP A 58 16.23 -8.87 -19.07
CA ASP A 58 14.92 -8.23 -19.28
C ASP A 58 14.54 -7.32 -18.11
N VAL A 59 15.23 -7.45 -16.98
CA VAL A 59 15.00 -6.67 -15.76
C VAL A 59 15.68 -5.33 -15.86
N ARG A 60 14.90 -4.28 -16.13
CA ARG A 60 15.39 -2.91 -16.31
C ARG A 60 15.65 -2.21 -14.99
N ALA A 61 14.73 -2.38 -14.04
CA ALA A 61 14.77 -1.68 -12.77
C ALA A 61 14.11 -2.46 -11.64
N LEU A 62 14.72 -2.36 -10.46
CA LEU A 62 14.28 -2.90 -9.18
C LEU A 62 14.09 -1.76 -8.19
N HIS A 63 12.92 -1.75 -7.56
CA HIS A 63 12.53 -0.74 -6.59
C HIS A 63 11.86 -1.37 -5.38
N GLY A 64 12.03 -0.77 -4.21
CA GLY A 64 11.40 -1.19 -2.97
C GLY A 64 11.02 -0.01 -2.10
N ALA A 65 10.01 -0.20 -1.27
CA ALA A 65 9.57 0.81 -0.33
C ALA A 65 9.00 0.17 0.93
N ARG A 66 9.10 0.93 2.02
CA ARG A 66 8.29 0.71 3.21
C ARG A 66 7.03 1.57 3.07
N ILE A 67 5.85 0.96 3.12
CA ILE A 67 4.56 1.61 3.02
C ILE A 67 4.00 1.76 4.44
N ARG A 68 3.69 2.98 4.83
CA ARG A 68 2.97 3.29 6.06
C ARG A 68 1.50 2.93 5.88
N HIS A 69 0.93 2.22 6.84
CA HIS A 69 -0.48 1.92 6.90
C HIS A 69 -1.03 2.37 8.24
N VAL A 70 -1.91 3.37 8.21
CA VAL A 70 -2.57 3.91 9.39
C VAL A 70 -3.98 3.33 9.46
N SER A 71 -4.24 2.51 10.47
CA SER A 71 -5.59 2.05 10.78
C SER A 71 -6.15 2.85 11.96
N VAL A 72 -7.30 3.48 11.76
CA VAL A 72 -8.03 4.20 12.82
C VAL A 72 -9.21 3.33 13.23
N THR A 73 -9.11 2.71 14.41
CA THR A 73 -10.25 1.97 14.97
C THR A 73 -11.03 2.94 15.86
N ALA A 74 -12.20 3.35 15.39
CA ALA A 74 -13.17 4.05 16.24
C ALA A 74 -13.75 3.05 17.23
N MET A 75 -13.49 3.24 18.53
CA MET A 75 -14.18 2.43 19.53
C MET A 75 -15.63 2.90 19.65
N PRO A 76 -16.62 1.99 19.59
CA PRO A 76 -17.98 2.37 19.91
C PRO A 76 -18.00 2.91 21.36
N PRO A 77 -18.73 3.99 21.64
CA PRO A 77 -18.77 4.56 22.97
C PRO A 77 -19.22 3.48 23.96
N LYS A 78 -18.39 3.18 24.96
CA LYS A 78 -18.80 2.36 26.10
C LYS A 78 -19.87 3.13 26.86
N VAL A 79 -21.13 2.91 26.52
CA VAL A 79 -22.26 3.38 27.32
C VAL A 79 -22.21 2.61 28.63
N LYS A 80 -21.48 3.13 29.62
CA LYS A 80 -21.70 2.78 31.02
C LYS A 80 -23.06 3.37 31.38
N ALA A 81 -24.13 2.63 31.13
CA ALA A 81 -25.43 2.98 31.68
C ALA A 81 -25.29 3.00 33.21
N PRO A 82 -25.49 4.14 33.89
CA PRO A 82 -25.57 4.14 35.33
C PRO A 82 -26.89 3.46 35.71
N LEU A 83 -26.81 2.16 36.04
CA LEU A 83 -27.93 1.35 36.55
C LEU A 83 -28.58 1.94 37.83
N ASN A 84 -27.95 2.95 38.44
CA ASN A 84 -28.40 3.56 39.69
C ASN A 84 -29.17 4.88 39.51
N SER A 85 -29.28 5.44 38.30
CA SER A 85 -29.95 6.74 38.09
C SER A 85 -31.46 6.63 37.84
N ALA A 86 -31.97 5.44 37.53
CA ALA A 86 -33.40 5.23 37.29
C ALA A 86 -34.24 5.24 38.59
N ALA A 87 -33.63 5.03 39.76
CA ALA A 87 -34.34 4.95 41.03
C ALA A 87 -34.69 6.32 41.67
N VAL A 88 -34.08 7.42 41.22
CA VAL A 88 -34.29 8.75 41.82
C VAL A 88 -35.37 9.57 41.10
N LEU A 89 -35.72 9.23 39.85
CA LEU A 89 -36.68 9.99 39.04
C LEU A 89 -38.15 9.81 39.45
N VAL A 90 -38.48 8.81 40.28
CA VAL A 90 -39.87 8.57 40.71
C VAL A 90 -40.26 9.45 41.92
N ALA A 91 -39.29 10.06 42.62
CA ALA A 91 -39.56 10.71 43.91
C ALA A 91 -39.67 12.24 43.89
N THR A 92 -39.18 12.96 42.87
CA THR A 92 -38.98 14.42 42.99
C THR A 92 -39.48 15.31 41.86
N GLY A 93 -39.98 14.79 40.73
CA GLY A 93 -40.74 15.58 39.75
C GLY A 93 -40.02 16.79 39.11
N LEU A 94 -38.69 16.92 39.22
CA LEU A 94 -37.93 18.03 38.64
C LEU A 94 -37.13 17.56 37.41
N PRO A 95 -37.21 18.27 36.26
CA PRO A 95 -36.34 18.00 35.12
C PRO A 95 -34.93 18.51 35.41
N LEU A 96 -34.04 17.62 35.82
CA LEU A 96 -32.61 17.90 35.86
C LEU A 96 -32.05 17.82 34.44
N SER A 97 -31.72 18.98 33.87
CA SER A 97 -30.90 19.09 32.67
C SER A 97 -29.55 18.42 32.92
N MET A 98 -29.41 17.16 32.51
CA MET A 98 -28.17 16.41 32.62
C MET A 98 -27.13 17.06 31.70
N PRO A 99 -25.94 17.47 32.21
CA PRO A 99 -24.85 17.87 31.34
C PRO A 99 -24.46 16.65 30.51
N SER A 100 -24.64 16.75 29.18
CA SER A 100 -24.20 15.73 28.25
C SER A 100 -22.72 15.44 28.51
N PRO A 101 -22.33 14.19 28.87
CA PRO A 101 -20.92 13.87 28.95
C PRO A 101 -20.32 14.13 27.57
N ARG A 102 -19.27 14.97 27.52
CA ARG A 102 -18.47 15.16 26.30
C ARG A 102 -18.07 13.78 25.80
N ARG A 103 -18.59 13.39 24.64
CA ARG A 103 -18.15 12.20 23.90
C ARG A 103 -16.67 12.39 23.59
N GLY A 104 -15.81 11.84 24.43
CA GLY A 104 -14.42 11.61 24.06
C GLY A 104 -14.41 10.45 23.09
N ASP A 105 -14.40 10.74 21.78
CA ASP A 105 -14.11 9.73 20.77
C ASP A 105 -12.67 9.26 20.97
N THR A 106 -12.49 8.19 21.73
CA THR A 106 -11.21 7.49 21.82
C THR A 106 -11.04 6.66 20.54
N SER A 107 -10.44 7.26 19.53
CA SER A 107 -9.91 6.54 18.37
C SER A 107 -8.55 5.94 18.71
N ILE A 108 -8.38 4.63 18.52
CA ILE A 108 -7.05 4.01 18.59
C ILE A 108 -6.46 4.04 17.19
N GLN A 109 -5.33 4.73 17.04
CA GLN A 109 -4.55 4.74 15.81
C GLN A 109 -3.45 3.69 15.91
N LYS A 110 -3.45 2.69 15.02
CA LYS A 110 -2.39 1.70 14.90
C LYS A 110 -1.68 1.92 13.57
N GLU A 111 -0.39 2.25 13.66
CA GLU A 111 0.50 2.38 12.52
C GLU A 111 1.22 1.05 12.29
N GLU A 112 1.06 0.49 11.09
CA GLU A 112 1.78 -0.68 10.62
C GLU A 112 2.63 -0.29 9.40
N ALA A 113 3.76 -0.98 9.22
CA ALA A 113 4.59 -0.81 8.04
C ALA A 113 4.58 -2.09 7.21
N TYR A 114 4.34 -1.96 5.91
CA TYR A 114 4.45 -3.04 4.94
C TYR A 114 5.63 -2.81 4.02
N TYR A 115 6.18 -3.88 3.46
CA TYR A 115 7.23 -3.77 2.45
C TYR A 115 6.65 -4.13 1.09
N ALA A 116 6.94 -3.32 0.09
CA ALA A 116 6.60 -3.59 -1.31
C ALA A 116 7.87 -3.57 -2.14
N LEU A 117 7.93 -4.47 -3.12
CA LEU A 117 8.97 -4.48 -4.14
C LEU A 117 8.29 -4.35 -5.51
N ALA A 118 8.95 -3.65 -6.42
CA ALA A 118 8.53 -3.50 -7.80
C ALA A 118 9.68 -3.82 -8.75
N LEU A 119 9.30 -4.37 -9.90
CA LEU A 119 10.14 -4.86 -10.97
C LEU A 119 9.62 -4.25 -12.26
N ARG A 120 10.52 -3.62 -13.03
CA ARG A 120 10.22 -3.11 -14.36
C ARG A 120 10.97 -3.93 -15.40
N LEU A 121 10.24 -4.36 -16.43
CA LEU A 121 10.75 -5.17 -17.52
C LEU A 121 10.87 -4.32 -18.79
N ASP A 122 11.89 -4.55 -19.62
CA ASP A 122 12.15 -3.73 -20.80
C ASP A 122 11.03 -3.80 -21.86
N ARG A 123 10.43 -4.98 -22.03
CA ARG A 123 9.47 -5.26 -23.11
C ARG A 123 8.01 -5.22 -22.69
N LEU A 124 7.74 -4.85 -21.44
CA LEU A 124 6.38 -4.81 -20.90
C LEU A 124 6.08 -3.41 -20.35
N PRO A 125 4.91 -2.84 -20.68
CA PRO A 125 4.51 -1.54 -20.13
C PRO A 125 4.14 -1.62 -18.65
N GLU A 126 3.88 -2.83 -18.16
CA GLU A 126 3.40 -3.10 -16.80
C GLU A 126 4.52 -2.98 -15.76
N LEU A 127 4.20 -2.32 -14.64
CA LEU A 127 4.99 -2.42 -13.42
C LEU A 127 4.57 -3.67 -12.64
N TRP A 128 5.46 -4.64 -12.51
CA TRP A 128 5.19 -5.81 -11.69
C TRP A 128 5.57 -5.54 -10.24
N TYR A 129 4.74 -5.96 -9.29
CA TYR A 129 5.01 -5.68 -7.88
C TYR A 129 4.56 -6.81 -6.95
N LEU A 130 5.17 -6.89 -5.77
CA LEU A 130 4.75 -7.76 -4.69
C LEU A 130 4.66 -6.98 -3.38
N VAL A 131 3.82 -7.46 -2.47
CA VAL A 131 3.71 -6.97 -1.10
C VAL A 131 4.14 -8.08 -0.16
N ALA A 132 5.20 -7.84 0.61
CA ALA A 132 5.92 -8.85 1.38
C ALA A 132 5.01 -9.63 2.35
N THR A 133 4.05 -8.96 2.99
CA THR A 133 3.12 -9.62 3.95
C THR A 133 2.20 -10.65 3.31
N SER A 134 1.98 -10.56 2.00
CA SER A 134 1.11 -11.46 1.25
C SER A 134 1.87 -12.42 0.34
N PHE A 135 3.18 -12.25 0.22
CA PHE A 135 4.01 -12.98 -0.72
C PHE A 135 4.53 -14.27 -0.09
N ASN A 136 4.43 -15.38 -0.83
CA ASN A 136 4.89 -16.68 -0.33
C ASN A 136 6.41 -16.84 -0.52
N PHE A 137 7.19 -16.29 0.40
CA PHE A 137 8.65 -16.39 0.38
C PHE A 137 9.18 -17.83 0.41
N ARG A 138 8.42 -18.79 0.93
CA ARG A 138 8.84 -20.21 0.94
C ARG A 138 8.98 -20.77 -0.47
N LYS A 139 8.11 -20.36 -1.41
CA LYS A 139 8.25 -20.75 -2.82
C LYS A 139 9.50 -20.14 -3.46
N ALA A 140 9.78 -18.87 -3.21
CA ALA A 140 10.90 -18.15 -3.81
C ALA A 140 12.27 -18.55 -3.22
N LEU A 141 12.35 -18.78 -1.91
CA LEU A 141 13.60 -18.99 -1.19
C LEU A 141 13.87 -20.47 -0.85
N GLY A 142 12.85 -21.33 -0.94
CA GLY A 142 12.96 -22.74 -0.56
C GLY A 142 13.45 -22.90 0.88
N ARG A 143 14.57 -23.60 1.05
CA ARG A 143 15.21 -23.86 2.36
C ARG A 143 15.72 -22.60 3.07
N HIS A 144 15.91 -21.50 2.35
CA HIS A 144 16.40 -20.25 2.92
C HIS A 144 15.26 -19.41 3.54
N ALA A 145 14.00 -19.83 3.38
CA ALA A 145 12.87 -19.18 4.02
C ALA A 145 12.85 -19.44 5.53
N THR A 146 12.63 -18.37 6.28
CA THR A 146 12.49 -18.32 7.74
C THR A 146 11.05 -17.95 8.13
N TYR A 147 10.78 -17.85 9.43
CA TYR A 147 9.49 -17.37 9.96
C TYR A 147 9.37 -15.84 10.00
N SER A 148 10.47 -15.10 9.80
CA SER A 148 10.47 -13.64 9.80
C SER A 148 10.34 -13.08 8.39
N THR A 149 9.28 -12.30 8.16
CA THR A 149 9.05 -11.58 6.90
C THR A 149 10.23 -10.67 6.54
N GLU A 150 10.85 -10.01 7.52
CA GLU A 150 11.98 -9.10 7.28
C GLU A 150 13.26 -9.84 6.88
N LEU A 151 13.55 -10.97 7.54
CA LEU A 151 14.69 -11.81 7.16
C LEU A 151 14.49 -12.41 5.77
N ASN A 152 13.27 -12.88 5.48
CA ASN A 152 12.91 -13.40 4.16
C ASN A 152 13.02 -12.32 3.09
N LEU A 153 12.52 -11.11 3.37
CA LEU A 153 12.63 -9.98 2.46
C LEU A 153 14.09 -9.65 2.17
N ARG A 154 14.94 -9.57 3.19
CA ARG A 154 16.37 -9.29 3.03
C ARG A 154 17.05 -10.35 2.16
N GLU A 155 16.78 -11.62 2.43
CA GLU A 155 17.37 -12.72 1.66
C GLU A 155 16.85 -12.76 0.21
N PHE A 156 15.56 -12.47 0.02
CA PHE A 156 14.95 -12.32 -1.29
C PHE A 156 15.55 -11.16 -2.09
N VAL A 157 15.75 -10.00 -1.45
CA VAL A 157 16.41 -8.83 -2.05
C VAL A 157 17.83 -9.18 -2.48
N LYS A 158 18.62 -9.87 -1.63
CA LYS A 158 19.95 -10.35 -2.02
C LYS A 158 19.91 -11.24 -3.26
N ARG A 159 18.99 -12.21 -3.31
CA ARG A 159 18.88 -13.13 -4.45
C ARG A 159 18.44 -12.40 -5.72
N LEU A 160 17.51 -11.45 -5.60
CA LEU A 160 17.06 -10.63 -6.73
C LEU A 160 18.16 -9.71 -7.27
N CYS A 161 18.99 -9.13 -6.39
CA CYS A 161 20.17 -8.37 -6.79
C CYS A 161 21.26 -9.24 -7.42
N ALA A 162 21.46 -10.46 -6.93
CA ALA A 162 22.38 -11.40 -7.54
C ALA A 162 21.90 -11.84 -8.95
N PHE A 163 20.58 -11.92 -9.14
CA PHE A 163 19.96 -12.24 -10.42
C PHE A 163 20.10 -11.10 -11.44
N ALA A 164 19.79 -9.85 -11.05
CA ALA A 164 19.84 -8.68 -11.93
C ALA A 164 20.58 -7.51 -11.26
N PRO A 165 21.94 -7.57 -11.19
CA PRO A 165 22.73 -6.59 -10.43
C PRO A 165 22.65 -5.18 -11.00
N ASP A 166 22.61 -5.05 -12.33
CA ASP A 166 22.58 -3.75 -13.03
C ASP A 166 21.23 -3.05 -12.97
N ALA A 167 20.20 -3.73 -12.45
CA ALA A 167 18.84 -3.23 -12.36
C ALA A 167 18.53 -2.55 -11.01
N VAL A 168 19.43 -2.56 -10.04
CA VAL A 168 19.20 -1.91 -8.74
C VAL A 168 19.24 -0.39 -8.90
N ARG A 169 18.11 0.29 -8.70
CA ARG A 169 17.99 1.74 -8.96
C ARG A 169 17.69 2.60 -7.74
N ASP A 170 17.42 2.02 -6.57
CA ASP A 170 16.99 2.80 -5.42
C ASP A 170 17.77 2.56 -4.11
N GLY A 171 17.60 3.51 -3.18
CA GLY A 171 18.24 3.46 -1.87
C GLY A 171 17.66 2.39 -0.95
N PHE A 172 16.47 1.85 -1.25
CA PHE A 172 15.85 0.80 -0.44
C PHE A 172 16.63 -0.51 -0.57
N PHE A 173 16.94 -0.93 -1.79
CA PHE A 173 17.72 -2.12 -2.04
C PHE A 173 19.12 -2.00 -1.44
N THR A 174 19.79 -0.86 -1.68
CA THR A 174 21.10 -0.58 -1.08
C THR A 174 21.07 -0.67 0.44
N ALA A 175 20.09 -0.02 1.09
CA ALA A 175 19.98 -0.04 2.55
C ALA A 175 19.67 -1.43 3.10
N THR A 176 18.80 -2.19 2.42
CA THR A 176 18.45 -3.56 2.82
C THR A 176 19.65 -4.49 2.77
N LEU A 177 20.48 -4.39 1.71
CA LEU A 177 21.70 -5.18 1.55
C LEU A 177 22.77 -4.80 2.59
N ALA A 178 22.96 -3.50 2.81
CA ALA A 178 23.94 -2.98 3.77
C ALA A 178 23.51 -3.14 5.24
N GLY A 179 22.23 -3.44 5.49
CA GLY A 179 21.66 -3.41 6.83
C GLY A 179 21.64 -2.01 7.45
N SER A 180 21.62 -0.96 6.61
CA SER A 180 21.56 0.43 7.04
C SER A 180 20.10 0.91 7.20
N PRO A 181 19.86 2.10 7.77
CA PRO A 181 18.51 2.64 7.90
C PRO A 181 17.78 2.73 6.55
N LEU A 182 16.58 2.16 6.49
CA LEU A 182 15.75 2.22 5.29
C LEU A 182 15.26 3.64 5.01
N PRO A 183 14.99 3.99 3.74
CA PRO A 183 14.37 5.26 3.39
C PRO A 183 13.08 5.55 4.18
N PRO A 184 12.65 6.82 4.27
CA PRO A 184 11.37 7.18 4.85
C PRO A 184 10.24 6.38 4.22
N PRO A 185 9.23 5.96 5.01
CA PRO A 185 8.11 5.23 4.46
C PRO A 185 7.29 6.14 3.54
N VAL A 186 6.73 5.56 2.48
CA VAL A 186 5.72 6.20 1.63
C VAL A 186 4.34 6.03 2.26
N GLU A 187 3.42 6.95 1.99
CA GLU A 187 2.08 6.97 2.58
C GLU A 187 1.14 5.92 1.96
N SER A 188 1.42 5.48 0.73
CA SER A 188 0.58 4.48 0.06
C SER A 188 1.30 3.72 -1.05
N LEU A 189 0.71 2.58 -1.46
CA LEU A 189 1.15 1.82 -2.63
C LEU A 189 1.00 2.64 -3.94
N LEU A 190 0.01 3.53 -4.02
CA LEU A 190 -0.18 4.41 -5.18
C LEU A 190 0.96 5.43 -5.29
N GLU A 191 1.38 6.01 -4.16
CA GLU A 191 2.54 6.91 -4.12
C GLU A 191 3.81 6.19 -4.56
N PHE A 192 4.03 4.96 -4.07
CA PHE A 192 5.15 4.13 -4.51
C PHE A 192 5.17 3.94 -6.02
N PHE A 193 4.03 3.57 -6.63
CA PHE A 193 3.96 3.40 -8.09
C PHE A 193 4.22 4.69 -8.86
N ARG A 194 3.77 5.85 -8.35
CA ARG A 194 4.07 7.16 -8.97
C ARG A 194 5.55 7.50 -8.92
N ILE A 195 6.26 7.11 -7.86
CA ILE A 195 7.70 7.32 -7.73
C ILE A 195 8.44 6.43 -8.73
N VAL A 196 8.04 5.17 -8.85
CA VAL A 196 8.71 4.16 -9.69
C VAL A 196 8.35 4.27 -11.19
N SER A 197 7.23 4.91 -11.52
CA SER A 197 6.78 5.06 -12.90
C SER A 197 7.57 6.10 -13.69
N ARG A 198 8.21 7.06 -12.99
CA ARG A 198 9.02 8.15 -13.56
C ARG A 198 10.34 7.63 -14.13
#